data_AF-A0A0E3NGM0-F1
#
_entry.id   AF-A0A0E3NGM0-F1
#
_cell.length_a   1.000
_cell.length_b   1.000
_cell.length_c   1.000
_cell.angle_alpha   90.00
_cell.angle_beta   90.00
_cell.angle_gamma   90.00
#
_symmetry.space_group_name_H-M   'P 1'
#
loop_
_entity.id
_entity.type
_entity.pdbx_description
1 polymer ?
#
loop_
_entity_poly.entity_id
_entity_poly.type
_entity_poly.pdbx_seq_one_letter_code
_entity_poly.pdbx_strand_id
1 'polypeptide(L)'
;MELLSFGYLLYEKYLAWQITRSTTKTPAHVAIILKETDLFELKGMEKLQAALLTLKGFKIELVSMYVDILKTDQQVKIELASTLGTILEESFMDLPSGTGYEIYGLEGEVRSSRPGRDFFVYVSLGFGGRGEITRAVLSILDDVKAGSIRPEEVDEKMLESHLLVKHEPDIMIRSGGQKLSDFLVWQSVYSELYFTDVNWKEIRKIDLLRVIRDFQKRQRRYGR
;
A
#
# COMPACT_ATOMS: atom_id res chain seq x y z
N MET A 1 19.15 7.40 -31.18
CA MET A 1 17.78 6.98 -30.81
C MET A 1 17.76 5.46 -30.95
N GLU A 2 18.04 4.78 -29.85
CA GLU A 2 18.73 3.48 -29.84
C GLU A 2 17.79 2.26 -29.91
N LEU A 3 18.22 1.21 -30.60
CA LEU A 3 17.60 -0.13 -30.68
C LEU A 3 17.15 -0.70 -29.31
N LEU A 4 17.79 -0.27 -28.21
CA LEU A 4 17.44 -0.64 -26.85
C LEU A 4 16.06 -0.13 -26.41
N SER A 5 15.61 1.05 -26.89
CA SER A 5 14.28 1.57 -26.53
C SER A 5 13.14 0.79 -27.19
N PHE A 6 13.39 0.25 -28.39
CA PHE A 6 12.41 -0.57 -29.11
C PHE A 6 12.23 -1.95 -28.47
N GLY A 7 13.33 -2.62 -28.12
CA GLY A 7 13.28 -3.90 -27.41
C GLY A 7 12.58 -3.81 -26.05
N TYR A 8 12.77 -2.68 -25.36
CA TYR A 8 12.11 -2.40 -24.09
C TYR A 8 10.59 -2.35 -24.22
N LEU A 9 10.06 -1.63 -25.22
CA LEU A 9 8.62 -1.52 -25.45
C LEU A 9 7.99 -2.87 -25.85
N LEU A 10 8.71 -3.67 -26.64
CA LEU A 10 8.26 -5.02 -26.99
C LEU A 10 8.18 -5.93 -25.77
N TYR A 11 9.17 -5.88 -24.89
CA TYR A 11 9.18 -6.70 -23.69
C TYR A 11 8.11 -6.28 -22.68
N GLU A 12 7.82 -4.99 -22.52
CA GLU A 12 6.68 -4.52 -21.72
C GLU A 12 5.35 -5.05 -22.26
N LYS A 13 5.14 -4.97 -23.59
CA LYS A 13 3.93 -5.53 -24.24
C LYS A 13 3.83 -7.03 -24.04
N TYR A 14 4.95 -7.75 -24.15
CA TYR A 14 5.01 -9.19 -23.89
C TYR A 14 4.63 -9.54 -22.45
N LEU A 15 5.18 -8.85 -21.46
CA LEU A 15 4.83 -9.07 -20.05
C LEU A 15 3.35 -8.78 -19.77
N ALA A 16 2.83 -7.67 -20.31
CA ALA A 16 1.40 -7.34 -20.18
C ALA A 16 0.51 -8.44 -20.80
N TRP A 17 0.89 -8.94 -21.97
CA TRP A 17 0.22 -10.07 -22.63
C TRP A 17 0.29 -11.36 -21.80
N GLN A 18 1.43 -11.68 -21.19
CA GLN A 18 1.57 -12.84 -20.33
C GLN A 18 0.66 -12.75 -19.09
N ILE A 19 0.65 -11.59 -18.43
CA ILE A 19 -0.15 -11.37 -17.21
C ILE A 19 -1.64 -11.52 -17.51
N THR A 20 -2.09 -10.92 -18.61
CA THR A 20 -3.51 -10.91 -19.02
C THR A 20 -4.02 -12.26 -19.53
N ARG A 21 -3.13 -13.15 -19.99
CA ARG A 21 -3.49 -14.51 -20.44
C ARG A 21 -3.22 -15.60 -19.42
N SER A 22 -2.60 -15.25 -18.29
CA SER A 22 -2.40 -16.20 -17.20
C SER A 22 -3.75 -16.73 -16.69
N THR A 23 -3.80 -18.02 -16.37
CA THR A 23 -4.95 -18.63 -15.69
C THR A 23 -5.01 -18.25 -14.21
N THR A 24 -3.88 -17.82 -13.63
CA THR A 24 -3.80 -17.33 -12.25
C THR A 24 -4.27 -15.89 -12.19
N LYS A 25 -5.11 -15.56 -11.19
CA LYS A 25 -5.59 -14.20 -10.96
C LYS A 25 -4.43 -13.24 -10.65
N THR A 26 -4.59 -11.99 -11.05
CA THR A 26 -3.77 -10.87 -10.57
C THR A 26 -4.00 -10.66 -9.06
N PRO A 27 -3.07 -10.01 -8.34
CA PRO A 27 -3.35 -9.59 -6.97
C PRO A 27 -4.56 -8.66 -6.96
N ALA A 28 -5.47 -8.82 -6.00
CA ALA A 28 -6.56 -7.89 -5.77
C ALA A 28 -6.07 -6.67 -4.96
N HIS A 29 -5.12 -6.89 -4.03
CA HIS A 29 -4.60 -5.86 -3.15
C HIS A 29 -3.07 -5.80 -3.17
N VAL A 30 -2.51 -4.63 -3.53
CA VAL A 30 -1.07 -4.37 -3.49
C VAL A 30 -0.75 -3.30 -2.44
N ALA A 31 0.13 -3.63 -1.50
CA ALA A 31 0.69 -2.67 -0.57
C ALA A 31 2.01 -2.10 -1.12
N ILE A 32 2.20 -0.79 -1.06
CA ILE A 32 3.43 -0.09 -1.47
C ILE A 32 3.98 0.69 -0.28
N ILE A 33 5.24 0.46 0.05
CA ILE A 33 5.93 1.13 1.15
C ILE A 33 6.97 2.08 0.57
N LEU A 34 6.82 3.36 0.90
CA LEU A 34 7.64 4.48 0.45
C LEU A 34 8.19 5.24 1.66
N LYS A 35 9.24 6.03 1.44
CA LYS A 35 9.70 7.04 2.40
C LYS A 35 9.09 8.40 2.06
N GLU A 36 9.02 9.29 3.04
CA GLU A 36 8.62 10.68 2.83
C GLU A 36 9.45 11.36 1.75
N THR A 37 10.75 11.09 1.73
CA THR A 37 11.72 11.61 0.73
C THR A 37 11.47 11.12 -0.70
N ASP A 38 10.69 10.04 -0.88
CA ASP A 38 10.31 9.56 -2.20
C ASP A 38 9.17 10.38 -2.80
N LEU A 39 8.36 11.06 -1.97
CA LEU A 39 7.15 11.76 -2.41
C LEU A 39 7.28 13.29 -2.45
N PHE A 40 8.23 13.86 -1.70
CA PHE A 40 8.49 15.32 -1.75
C PHE A 40 9.08 15.80 -3.08
N GLU A 41 9.64 14.89 -3.89
CA GLU A 41 10.16 15.23 -5.21
C GLU A 41 9.10 15.00 -6.29
N LEU A 42 8.95 15.96 -7.20
CA LEU A 42 7.97 15.92 -8.30
C LEU A 42 8.01 14.59 -9.07
N LYS A 43 9.21 14.13 -9.41
CA LYS A 43 9.42 12.86 -10.12
C LYS A 43 8.82 11.66 -9.36
N GLY A 44 8.95 11.63 -8.04
CA GLY A 44 8.42 10.53 -7.23
C GLY A 44 6.89 10.50 -7.18
N MET A 45 6.25 11.67 -7.16
CA MET A 45 4.79 11.79 -7.26
C MET A 45 4.28 11.38 -8.65
N GLU A 46 4.96 11.78 -9.73
CA GLU A 46 4.64 11.33 -11.09
C GLU A 46 4.75 9.80 -11.22
N LYS A 47 5.79 9.20 -10.62
CA LYS A 47 5.95 7.74 -10.57
C LYS A 47 4.82 7.07 -9.81
N LEU A 48 4.33 7.68 -8.73
CA LEU A 48 3.19 7.18 -8.00
C LEU A 48 1.92 7.17 -8.84
N GLN A 49 1.57 8.28 -9.47
CA GLN A 49 0.40 8.33 -10.36
C GLN A 49 0.52 7.29 -11.49
N ALA A 50 1.69 7.19 -12.12
CA ALA A 50 1.93 6.20 -13.17
C ALA A 50 1.80 4.74 -12.67
N ALA A 51 2.26 4.47 -11.44
CA ALA A 51 2.11 3.17 -10.79
C ALA A 51 0.63 2.86 -10.53
N LEU A 52 -0.13 3.78 -9.92
CA LEU A 52 -1.55 3.60 -9.65
C LEU A 52 -2.36 3.33 -10.93
N LEU A 53 -2.10 4.09 -12.00
CA LEU A 53 -2.73 3.88 -13.31
C LEU A 53 -2.37 2.51 -13.90
N THR A 54 -1.11 2.09 -13.75
CA THR A 54 -0.68 0.75 -14.18
C THR A 54 -1.42 -0.33 -13.42
N LEU A 55 -1.46 -0.25 -12.08
CA LEU A 55 -2.10 -1.25 -11.22
C LEU A 55 -3.60 -1.35 -11.51
N LYS A 56 -4.29 -0.21 -11.64
CA LYS A 56 -5.70 -0.15 -12.09
C LYS A 56 -5.88 -0.82 -13.45
N GLY A 57 -4.98 -0.60 -14.40
CA GLY A 57 -5.00 -1.23 -15.73
C GLY A 57 -4.90 -2.76 -15.71
N PHE A 58 -4.35 -3.35 -14.64
CA PHE A 58 -4.30 -4.79 -14.41
C PHE A 58 -5.41 -5.30 -13.48
N LYS A 59 -6.48 -4.51 -13.26
CA LYS A 59 -7.64 -4.86 -12.43
C LYS A 59 -7.27 -5.16 -10.97
N ILE A 60 -6.25 -4.49 -10.47
CA ILE A 60 -5.99 -4.45 -9.03
C ILE A 60 -7.03 -3.53 -8.43
N GLU A 61 -7.69 -3.95 -7.36
CA GLU A 61 -8.87 -3.29 -6.79
C GLU A 61 -8.48 -2.31 -5.69
N LEU A 62 -7.46 -2.68 -4.89
CA LEU A 62 -6.99 -1.88 -3.76
C LEU A 62 -5.48 -1.70 -3.81
N VAL A 63 -5.04 -0.46 -3.57
CA VAL A 63 -3.64 -0.14 -3.28
C VAL A 63 -3.55 0.48 -1.90
N SER A 64 -2.81 -0.16 -0.99
CA SER A 64 -2.49 0.42 0.31
C SER A 64 -1.09 1.00 0.30
N MET A 65 -0.94 2.24 0.69
CA MET A 65 0.34 2.92 0.72
C MET A 65 0.74 3.24 2.15
N TYR A 66 2.01 3.06 2.46
CA TYR A 66 2.61 3.54 3.68
C TYR A 66 3.75 4.48 3.36
N VAL A 67 3.68 5.68 3.91
CA VAL A 67 4.74 6.67 3.83
C VAL A 67 5.44 6.70 5.19
N ASP A 68 6.64 6.13 5.22
CA ASP A 68 7.50 6.11 6.40
C ASP A 68 8.08 7.51 6.62
N ILE A 69 7.79 8.13 7.78
CA ILE A 69 8.26 9.48 8.15
C ILE A 69 9.35 9.32 9.20
N LEU A 70 10.60 9.36 8.74
CA LEU A 70 11.81 9.06 9.51
C LEU A 70 12.36 10.33 10.16
N LYS A 71 11.59 10.94 11.06
CA LYS A 71 12.04 12.07 11.89
C LYS A 71 11.89 11.75 13.37
N THR A 72 12.82 12.20 14.21
CA THR A 72 12.74 11.95 15.66
C THR A 72 11.81 12.95 16.34
N ASP A 73 11.75 14.18 15.82
CA ASP A 73 10.94 15.25 16.37
C ASP A 73 9.46 15.10 15.98
N GLN A 74 8.57 15.12 16.98
CA GLN A 74 7.14 14.90 16.80
C GLN A 74 6.46 16.06 16.06
N GLN A 75 6.88 17.30 16.31
CA GLN A 75 6.32 18.47 15.65
C GLN A 75 6.66 18.47 14.16
N VAL A 76 7.91 18.11 13.82
CA VAL A 76 8.34 17.94 12.43
C VAL A 76 7.58 16.82 11.74
N LYS A 77 7.31 15.69 12.41
CA LYS A 77 6.47 14.63 11.83
C LYS A 77 5.08 15.14 11.47
N ILE A 78 4.44 15.87 12.38
CA ILE A 78 3.08 16.40 12.19
C ILE A 78 3.04 17.35 10.99
N GLU A 79 4.02 18.24 10.89
CA GLU A 79 4.14 19.16 9.76
C GLU A 79 4.33 18.39 8.43
N LEU A 80 5.28 17.46 8.37
CA LEU A 80 5.54 16.67 7.17
C LEU A 80 4.34 15.82 6.75
N ALA A 81 3.68 15.16 7.69
CA ALA A 81 2.46 14.40 7.41
C ALA A 81 1.34 15.31 6.89
N SER A 82 1.22 16.53 7.45
CA SER A 82 0.23 17.48 6.98
C SER A 82 0.52 17.94 5.56
N THR A 83 1.76 18.33 5.26
CA THR A 83 2.18 18.77 3.92
C THR A 83 2.02 17.66 2.90
N LEU A 84 2.46 16.43 3.20
CA LEU A 84 2.30 15.29 2.31
C LEU A 84 0.83 14.95 2.06
N GLY A 85 -0.01 15.05 3.10
CA GLY A 85 -1.45 14.85 2.96
C GLY A 85 -2.05 15.79 1.92
N THR A 86 -1.72 17.08 1.97
CA THR A 86 -2.19 18.07 0.99
C THR A 86 -1.67 17.78 -0.42
N ILE A 87 -0.37 17.48 -0.57
CA ILE A 87 0.22 17.17 -1.88
C ILE A 87 -0.43 15.93 -2.50
N LEU A 88 -0.67 14.88 -1.69
CA LEU A 88 -1.33 13.67 -2.15
C LEU A 88 -2.79 13.91 -2.52
N GLU A 89 -3.52 14.69 -1.73
CA GLU A 89 -4.89 15.05 -2.03
C GLU A 89 -5.00 15.78 -3.38
N GLU A 90 -4.17 16.79 -3.61
CA GLU A 90 -4.07 17.51 -4.88
C GLU A 90 -3.74 16.54 -6.03
N SER A 91 -2.72 15.69 -5.84
CA SER A 91 -2.31 14.70 -6.84
C SER A 91 -3.40 13.67 -7.16
N PHE A 92 -4.24 13.31 -6.18
CA PHE A 92 -5.30 12.32 -6.33
C PHE A 92 -6.57 12.91 -6.97
N MET A 93 -6.69 14.23 -7.09
CA MET A 93 -7.75 14.87 -7.87
C MET A 93 -7.65 14.50 -9.35
N ASP A 94 -6.43 14.29 -9.86
CA ASP A 94 -6.15 13.92 -11.26
C ASP A 94 -6.34 12.43 -11.57
N LEU A 95 -6.64 11.61 -10.55
CA LEU A 95 -6.88 10.18 -10.77
C LEU A 95 -8.18 9.95 -11.56
N PRO A 96 -8.27 8.89 -12.39
CA PRO A 96 -9.43 8.65 -13.24
C PRO A 96 -10.72 8.53 -12.43
N SER A 97 -11.85 8.85 -13.04
CA SER A 97 -13.18 8.72 -12.42
C SER A 97 -13.43 7.32 -11.86
N GLY A 98 -14.21 7.26 -10.78
CA GLY A 98 -14.48 6.03 -10.03
C GLY A 98 -13.36 5.60 -9.07
N THR A 99 -12.23 6.30 -9.04
CA THR A 99 -11.13 6.04 -8.09
C THR A 99 -11.41 6.68 -6.74
N GLY A 100 -11.55 5.84 -5.72
CA GLY A 100 -11.66 6.28 -4.33
C GLY A 100 -10.29 6.38 -3.66
N TYR A 101 -10.22 7.14 -2.58
CA TYR A 101 -9.06 7.16 -1.71
C TYR A 101 -9.44 7.50 -0.27
N GLU A 102 -8.58 7.10 0.65
CA GLU A 102 -8.58 7.57 2.04
C GLU A 102 -7.14 7.83 2.47
N ILE A 103 -6.89 9.01 3.03
CA ILE A 103 -5.59 9.43 3.53
C ILE A 103 -5.69 9.54 5.05
N TYR A 104 -4.84 8.79 5.74
CA TYR A 104 -4.75 8.75 7.19
C TYR A 104 -3.50 9.47 7.69
N GLY A 105 -3.66 10.19 8.79
CA GLY A 105 -2.54 10.87 9.45
C GLY A 105 -1.74 9.98 10.39
N LEU A 106 -0.90 10.62 11.20
CA LEU A 106 0.05 9.96 12.12
C LEU A 106 -0.62 9.16 13.22
N GLU A 107 -1.86 9.55 13.55
CA GLU A 107 -2.67 8.90 14.57
C GLU A 107 -3.83 8.15 13.90
N GLY A 108 -3.70 7.72 12.64
CA GLY A 108 -4.75 6.94 11.95
C GLY A 108 -6.11 7.66 11.90
N GLU A 109 -6.12 8.98 12.02
CA GLU A 109 -7.28 9.83 11.78
C GLU A 109 -7.46 10.06 10.28
N VAL A 110 -8.71 10.06 9.80
CA VAL A 110 -9.00 10.35 8.39
C VAL A 110 -8.74 11.83 8.12
N ARG A 111 -7.80 12.13 7.22
CA ARG A 111 -7.46 13.50 6.80
C ARG A 111 -8.25 13.95 5.59
N SER A 112 -8.34 13.08 4.59
CA SER A 112 -9.12 13.32 3.38
C SER A 112 -9.61 11.99 2.83
N SER A 113 -10.80 12.01 2.22
CA SER A 113 -11.40 10.81 1.65
C SER A 113 -12.27 11.15 0.45
N ARG A 114 -12.31 10.21 -0.49
CA ARG A 114 -13.23 10.23 -1.64
C ARG A 114 -13.74 8.82 -1.88
N PRO A 115 -15.07 8.61 -1.96
CA PRO A 115 -15.60 7.29 -2.26
C PRO A 115 -15.19 6.83 -3.66
N GLY A 116 -14.97 5.52 -3.80
CA GLY A 116 -14.63 4.86 -5.06
C GLY A 116 -15.56 3.70 -5.35
N ARG A 117 -15.47 3.15 -6.56
CA ARG A 117 -16.22 1.94 -6.94
C ARG A 117 -15.31 0.83 -7.43
N ASP A 118 -14.40 1.17 -8.34
CA ASP A 118 -13.66 0.17 -9.12
C ASP A 118 -12.17 0.07 -8.73
N PHE A 119 -11.65 1.09 -8.07
CA PHE A 119 -10.26 1.17 -7.65
C PHE A 119 -10.16 2.07 -6.42
N PHE A 120 -9.45 1.63 -5.40
CA PHE A 120 -9.31 2.36 -4.14
C PHE A 120 -7.85 2.51 -3.73
N VAL A 121 -7.50 3.68 -3.20
CA VAL A 121 -6.16 3.99 -2.70
C VAL A 121 -6.23 4.35 -1.22
N TYR A 122 -5.77 3.44 -0.37
CA TYR A 122 -5.57 3.70 1.05
C TYR A 122 -4.17 4.27 1.28
N VAL A 123 -4.02 5.34 2.05
CA VAL A 123 -2.70 5.91 2.38
C VAL A 123 -2.57 6.11 3.88
N SER A 124 -1.52 5.56 4.47
CA SER A 124 -1.11 5.85 5.84
C SER A 124 0.15 6.72 5.87
N LEU A 125 0.06 7.88 6.50
CA LEU A 125 1.17 8.80 6.70
C LEU A 125 1.78 8.58 8.08
N GLY A 126 2.80 7.71 8.15
CA GLY A 126 3.54 7.41 9.37
C GLY A 126 2.79 6.59 10.43
N PHE A 127 1.50 6.31 10.27
CA PHE A 127 0.76 5.43 11.18
C PHE A 127 1.07 3.95 10.88
N GLY A 128 1.93 3.37 11.72
CA GLY A 128 2.45 2.02 11.56
C GLY A 128 1.59 0.91 12.17
N GLY A 129 1.88 -0.34 11.78
CA GLY A 129 1.12 -1.52 12.21
C GLY A 129 1.23 -1.80 13.72
N ARG A 130 2.36 -1.52 14.36
CA ARG A 130 2.48 -1.61 15.84
C ARG A 130 1.56 -0.62 16.55
N GLY A 131 1.47 0.60 16.03
CA GLY A 131 0.55 1.62 16.54
C GLY A 131 -0.91 1.19 16.38
N GLU A 132 -1.25 0.62 15.22
CA GLU A 132 -2.56 0.04 14.94
C GLU A 132 -2.93 -1.07 15.93
N ILE A 133 -2.06 -2.06 16.11
CA ILE A 133 -2.31 -3.17 17.04
C ILE A 133 -2.47 -2.65 18.47
N THR A 134 -1.60 -1.73 18.90
CA THR A 134 -1.68 -1.12 20.24
C THR A 134 -3.03 -0.42 20.44
N ARG A 135 -3.49 0.34 19.45
CA ARG A 135 -4.80 0.99 19.48
C ARG A 135 -5.95 -0.01 19.53
N ALA A 136 -5.90 -1.05 18.71
CA ALA A 136 -6.94 -2.08 18.68
C ALA A 136 -7.07 -2.77 20.04
N VAL A 137 -5.93 -3.13 20.65
CA VAL A 137 -5.90 -3.71 22.01
C VAL A 137 -6.44 -2.73 23.04
N LEU A 138 -6.05 -1.45 23.02
CA LEU A 138 -6.58 -0.45 23.94
C LEU A 138 -8.09 -0.28 23.81
N SER A 139 -8.61 -0.27 22.58
CA SER A 139 -10.06 -0.21 22.32
C SER A 139 -10.80 -1.41 22.91
N ILE A 140 -10.27 -2.63 22.74
CA ILE A 140 -10.85 -3.84 23.32
C ILE A 140 -10.83 -3.77 24.86
N LEU A 141 -9.74 -3.29 25.44
CA LEU A 141 -9.62 -3.14 26.89
C LEU A 141 -10.64 -2.13 27.45
N ASP A 142 -10.98 -1.08 26.71
CA ASP A 142 -12.01 -0.13 27.11
C ASP A 142 -13.41 -0.76 27.08
N ASP A 143 -13.71 -1.61 26.09
CA ASP A 143 -14.96 -2.38 26.03
C ASP A 143 -15.05 -3.42 27.15
N VAL A 144 -13.93 -4.05 27.52
CA VAL A 144 -13.83 -4.96 28.67
C VAL A 144 -14.07 -4.20 29.98
N LYS A 145 -13.46 -3.03 30.16
CA LYS A 145 -13.68 -2.18 31.36
C LYS A 145 -15.13 -1.71 31.45
N ALA A 146 -15.77 -1.43 30.32
CA ALA A 146 -17.18 -1.07 30.26
C ALA A 146 -18.12 -2.25 30.55
N GLY A 147 -17.61 -3.48 30.60
CA GLY A 147 -18.40 -4.71 30.79
C GLY A 147 -19.16 -5.15 29.55
N SER A 148 -18.88 -4.57 28.38
CA SER A 148 -19.49 -4.93 27.10
C SER A 148 -18.96 -6.25 26.55
N ILE A 149 -17.73 -6.61 26.90
CA ILE A 149 -17.01 -7.80 26.45
C ILE A 149 -16.33 -8.45 27.65
N ARG A 150 -16.25 -9.78 27.69
CA ARG A 150 -15.43 -10.50 28.70
C ARG A 150 -14.01 -10.76 28.17
N PRO A 151 -12.96 -10.71 29.01
CA PRO A 151 -11.58 -10.98 28.57
C PRO A 151 -11.41 -12.31 27.81
N GLU A 152 -12.17 -13.34 28.17
CA GLU A 152 -12.11 -14.68 27.56
C GLU A 152 -12.75 -14.74 26.17
N GLU A 153 -13.49 -13.70 25.77
CA GLU A 153 -14.10 -13.57 24.45
C GLU A 153 -13.15 -12.92 23.42
N VAL A 154 -12.01 -12.40 23.88
CA VAL A 154 -11.02 -11.76 23.00
C VAL A 154 -10.29 -12.82 22.19
N ASP A 155 -10.56 -12.85 20.89
CA ASP A 155 -9.91 -13.72 19.91
C ASP A 155 -9.33 -12.93 18.72
N GLU A 156 -8.75 -13.64 17.74
CA GLU A 156 -8.18 -13.04 16.54
C GLU A 156 -9.21 -12.22 15.75
N LYS A 157 -10.45 -12.70 15.65
CA LYS A 157 -11.51 -12.01 14.91
C LYS A 157 -11.93 -10.72 15.60
N MET A 158 -11.97 -10.73 16.93
CA MET A 158 -12.21 -9.53 17.70
C MET A 158 -11.11 -8.52 17.44
N LEU A 159 -9.84 -8.92 17.53
CA LEU A 159 -8.72 -8.03 17.22
C LEU A 159 -8.85 -7.43 15.81
N GLU A 160 -9.11 -8.27 14.80
CA GLU A 160 -9.34 -7.83 13.40
C GLU A 160 -10.48 -6.83 13.26
N SER A 161 -11.54 -6.97 14.06
CA SER A 161 -12.68 -6.05 14.01
C SER A 161 -12.34 -4.64 14.52
N HIS A 162 -11.34 -4.54 15.41
CA HIS A 162 -10.80 -3.31 15.99
C HIS A 162 -9.60 -2.72 15.23
N LEU A 163 -9.06 -3.44 14.23
CA LEU A 163 -8.04 -2.86 13.35
C LEU A 163 -8.64 -1.75 12.48
N LEU A 164 -7.83 -0.74 12.19
CA LEU A 164 -8.19 0.37 11.31
C LEU A 164 -8.31 -0.14 9.86
N VAL A 165 -7.32 -0.94 9.44
CA VAL A 165 -7.26 -1.53 8.10
C VAL A 165 -7.61 -3.00 8.17
N LYS A 166 -8.65 -3.39 7.43
CA LYS A 166 -9.15 -4.78 7.42
C LYS A 166 -8.73 -5.55 6.17
N HIS A 167 -8.04 -4.89 5.23
CA HIS A 167 -7.67 -5.47 3.96
C HIS A 167 -6.30 -6.14 4.02
N GLU A 168 -6.25 -7.42 3.68
CA GLU A 168 -5.01 -8.19 3.57
C GLU A 168 -4.36 -7.95 2.21
N PRO A 169 -3.08 -7.54 2.15
CA PRO A 169 -2.39 -7.42 0.87
C PRO A 169 -2.04 -8.78 0.30
N ASP A 170 -2.19 -8.92 -1.02
CA ASP A 170 -1.64 -10.07 -1.73
C ASP A 170 -0.13 -9.94 -1.90
N ILE A 171 0.34 -8.70 -2.09
CA ILE A 171 1.75 -8.36 -2.30
C ILE A 171 2.10 -7.12 -1.47
N MET A 172 3.27 -7.15 -0.82
CA MET A 172 3.90 -5.96 -0.27
C MET A 172 5.15 -5.59 -1.05
N ILE A 173 5.17 -4.42 -1.66
CA ILE A 173 6.30 -3.86 -2.40
C ILE A 173 7.03 -2.87 -1.51
N ARG A 174 8.32 -3.12 -1.24
CA ARG A 174 9.20 -2.15 -0.58
C ARG A 174 10.33 -1.74 -1.51
N SER A 175 10.41 -0.44 -1.77
CA SER A 175 11.48 0.21 -2.54
C SER A 175 12.60 0.73 -1.63
N GLY A 176 13.86 0.54 -2.03
CA GLY A 176 15.02 1.15 -1.36
C GLY A 176 15.32 0.60 0.05
N GLY A 177 15.02 -0.69 0.29
CA GLY A 177 15.34 -1.38 1.54
C GLY A 177 14.98 -2.86 1.53
N GLN A 178 15.60 -3.62 2.44
CA GLN A 178 15.48 -5.10 2.52
C GLN A 178 14.81 -5.59 3.81
N LYS A 179 14.31 -4.69 4.65
CA LYS A 179 13.66 -5.03 5.93
C LYS A 179 12.15 -4.90 5.80
N LEU A 180 11.41 -5.63 6.64
CA LEU A 180 9.97 -5.39 6.80
C LEU A 180 9.72 -3.98 7.36
N SER A 181 8.65 -3.35 6.90
CA SER A 181 8.20 -2.06 7.41
C SER A 181 7.20 -2.27 8.53
N ASP A 182 7.06 -1.27 9.40
CA ASP A 182 5.99 -1.23 10.39
C ASP A 182 4.65 -0.88 9.72
N PHE A 183 4.19 -1.70 8.77
CA PHE A 183 2.93 -1.46 8.04
C PHE A 183 2.21 -2.77 7.77
N LEU A 184 0.90 -2.79 8.05
CA LEU A 184 0.02 -3.95 7.88
C LEU A 184 0.59 -5.23 8.53
N VAL A 185 1.14 -5.12 9.75
CA VAL A 185 1.87 -6.20 10.43
C VAL A 185 0.98 -7.42 10.68
N TRP A 186 -0.30 -7.21 11.00
CA TRP A 186 -1.28 -8.28 11.18
C TRP A 186 -1.78 -8.83 9.84
N GLN A 187 -2.16 -7.92 8.94
CA GLN A 187 -2.84 -8.21 7.69
C GLN A 187 -1.91 -8.86 6.65
N SER A 188 -0.59 -8.73 6.81
CA SER A 188 0.40 -9.19 5.82
C SER A 188 0.97 -10.59 6.03
N VAL A 189 0.45 -11.37 6.99
CA VAL A 189 0.99 -12.69 7.37
C VAL A 189 1.10 -13.66 6.18
N TYR A 190 0.19 -13.57 5.21
CA TYR A 190 0.19 -14.41 4.01
C TYR A 190 0.50 -13.64 2.70
N SER A 191 1.03 -12.42 2.82
CA SER A 191 1.39 -11.60 1.67
C SER A 191 2.70 -12.06 1.04
N GLU A 192 2.79 -11.92 -0.28
CA GLU A 192 4.06 -12.06 -0.98
C GLU A 192 4.91 -10.80 -0.79
N LEU A 193 6.12 -10.95 -0.27
CA LEU A 193 7.03 -9.84 -0.04
C LEU A 193 7.91 -9.61 -1.27
N TYR A 194 7.92 -8.39 -1.78
CA TYR A 194 8.76 -7.96 -2.89
C TYR A 194 9.64 -6.79 -2.47
N PHE A 195 10.93 -7.06 -2.34
CA PHE A 195 11.94 -6.05 -2.04
C PHE A 195 12.71 -5.69 -3.32
N THR A 196 12.89 -4.40 -3.56
CA THR A 196 13.68 -3.90 -4.69
C THR A 196 14.67 -2.84 -4.26
N ASP A 197 15.90 -2.94 -4.77
CA ASP A 197 16.93 -1.92 -4.59
C ASP A 197 16.74 -0.72 -5.54
N VAL A 198 15.79 -0.81 -6.48
CA VAL A 198 15.42 0.31 -7.36
C VAL A 198 14.81 1.42 -6.49
N ASN A 199 15.37 2.62 -6.57
CA ASN A 199 14.79 3.80 -5.94
C ASN A 199 13.40 4.08 -6.54
N TRP A 200 12.44 4.49 -5.73
CA TRP A 200 11.06 4.73 -6.17
C TRP A 200 10.99 5.69 -7.36
N LYS A 201 11.83 6.72 -7.35
CA LYS A 201 11.91 7.74 -8.41
C LYS A 201 12.35 7.14 -9.75
N GLU A 202 13.02 6.00 -9.73
CA GLU A 202 13.45 5.26 -10.91
C GLU A 202 12.58 4.03 -11.20
N ILE A 203 11.51 3.80 -10.42
CA ILE A 203 10.59 2.69 -10.70
C ILE A 203 10.02 2.87 -12.12
N ARG A 204 10.01 1.78 -12.89
CA ARG A 204 9.43 1.76 -14.22
C ARG A 204 8.23 0.84 -14.22
N LYS A 205 7.36 1.05 -15.21
CA LYS A 205 6.21 0.18 -15.46
C LYS A 205 6.61 -1.29 -15.52
N ILE A 206 7.71 -1.61 -16.21
CA ILE A 206 8.21 -2.99 -16.30
C ILE A 206 8.52 -3.63 -14.95
N ASP A 207 8.98 -2.85 -13.97
CA ASP A 207 9.32 -3.36 -12.65
C ASP A 207 8.04 -3.81 -11.93
N LEU A 208 6.94 -3.03 -12.04
CA LEU A 208 5.61 -3.42 -11.55
C LEU A 208 5.03 -4.64 -12.28
N LEU A 209 5.20 -4.71 -13.61
CA LEU A 209 4.74 -5.88 -14.39
C LEU A 209 5.44 -7.16 -13.94
N ARG A 210 6.74 -7.09 -13.62
CA ARG A 210 7.49 -8.23 -13.11
C ARG A 210 6.96 -8.68 -11.75
N VAL A 211 6.63 -7.74 -10.85
CA VAL A 211 6.00 -8.05 -9.56
C VAL A 211 4.69 -8.84 -9.75
N ILE A 212 3.79 -8.33 -10.59
CA ILE A 212 2.48 -8.97 -10.84
C ILE A 212 2.67 -10.37 -11.46
N ARG A 213 3.56 -10.49 -12.45
CA ARG A 213 3.87 -11.78 -13.08
C ARG A 213 4.46 -12.76 -12.08
N ASP A 214 5.38 -12.31 -11.22
CA ASP A 214 6.05 -13.17 -10.26
C ASP A 214 5.07 -13.65 -9.19
N PHE A 215 4.12 -12.81 -8.76
CA PHE A 215 2.99 -13.23 -7.95
C PHE A 215 2.17 -14.33 -8.63
N GLN A 216 1.78 -14.16 -9.90
CA GLN A 216 1.00 -15.16 -10.63
C GLN A 216 1.73 -16.51 -10.81
N LYS A 217 3.06 -16.54 -10.73
CA LYS A 217 3.88 -17.75 -10.82
C LYS A 217 4.04 -18.47 -9.49
N ARG A 218 3.82 -17.79 -8.36
CA ARG A 218 3.97 -18.40 -7.04
C ARG A 218 2.78 -19.28 -6.72
N GLN A 219 3.05 -20.44 -6.12
CA GLN A 219 2.03 -21.28 -5.52
C GLN A 219 1.84 -20.86 -4.07
N ARG A 220 0.80 -20.08 -3.80
CA ARG A 220 0.46 -19.66 -2.43
C ARG A 220 -0.09 -20.86 -1.67
N ARG A 221 0.65 -21.28 -0.64
CA ARG A 221 0.29 -22.46 0.17
C ARG A 221 -0.52 -22.11 1.41
N TYR A 222 -0.60 -20.84 1.82
CA TYR A 222 -1.39 -20.36 2.97
C TYR A 222 -1.30 -21.27 4.21
N GLY A 223 -0.08 -21.72 4.54
CA GLY A 223 0.14 -22.62 5.68
C GLY A 223 -0.42 -24.05 5.53
N ARG A 224 -0.80 -24.48 4.32
CA ARG A 224 -1.25 -25.83 3.96
C ARG A 224 -0.18 -26.64 3.25
#